data_AF-A0A1G8NMG6-F1
#
_entry.id   AF-A0A1G8NMG6-F1
#
_cell.length_a   1.000
_cell.length_b   1.000
_cell.length_c   1.000
_cell.angle_alpha   90.00
_cell.angle_beta   90.00
_cell.angle_gamma   90.00
#
_symmetry.space_group_name_H-M   'P 1'
#
loop_
_entity.id
_entity.type
_entity.pdbx_description
1 polymer ?
#
loop_
_entity_poly.entity_id
_entity_poly.type
_entity_poly.pdbx_seq_one_letter_code
_entity_poly.pdbx_strand_id
1 'polypeptide(L)'
;MKKIFLFLLPFLLFTACGEDCYNAPQPIAFKFVDSNDVNLITNGTLTNYSVKEENQTTIQLTKTNDDMLILENVGAYDGTKNYNFISNIKNFTFTIQSSEFKGGCDGYQINKLTFTGVGIDVKDENGYYKIIFQ
;
A
#
# COMPACT_ATOMS: atom_id res chain seq x y z
N MET A 1 -7.18 -70.43 -16.64
CA MET A 1 -6.41 -69.50 -17.50
C MET A 1 -7.43 -68.76 -18.36
N LYS A 2 -7.59 -67.43 -18.44
CA LYS A 2 -6.77 -66.23 -18.18
C LYS A 2 -7.64 -65.21 -17.43
N LYS A 3 -7.03 -64.47 -16.50
CA LYS A 3 -7.67 -63.39 -15.74
C LYS A 3 -7.72 -62.13 -16.62
N ILE A 4 -8.88 -61.50 -16.76
CA ILE A 4 -8.99 -60.13 -17.28
C ILE A 4 -9.38 -59.25 -16.09
N PHE A 5 -8.36 -58.59 -15.54
CA PHE A 5 -8.51 -57.58 -14.50
C PHE A 5 -8.78 -56.26 -15.24
N LEU A 6 -10.03 -55.83 -15.29
CA LEU A 6 -10.39 -54.54 -15.87
C LEU A 6 -10.16 -53.47 -14.79
N PHE A 7 -8.94 -52.93 -14.75
CA PHE A 7 -8.58 -51.80 -13.91
C PHE A 7 -8.97 -50.53 -14.67
N LEU A 8 -10.17 -50.00 -14.44
CA LEU A 8 -10.57 -48.69 -14.97
C LEU A 8 -10.33 -47.64 -13.87
N LEU A 9 -9.29 -46.84 -14.09
CA LEU A 9 -8.87 -45.69 -13.30
C LEU A 9 -10.06 -44.78 -12.94
N PRO A 10 -10.22 -44.33 -11.68
CA PRO A 10 -10.99 -43.13 -11.43
C PRO A 10 -10.18 -41.95 -12.00
N PHE A 11 -10.70 -41.34 -13.07
CA PHE A 11 -10.31 -39.99 -13.47
C PHE A 11 -10.77 -39.05 -12.34
N LEU A 12 -9.95 -38.95 -11.29
CA LEU A 12 -9.96 -37.78 -10.42
C LEU A 12 -9.45 -36.62 -11.29
N LEU A 13 -10.38 -36.03 -12.02
CA LEU A 13 -10.23 -34.68 -12.51
C LEU A 13 -10.09 -33.82 -11.26
N PHE A 14 -8.85 -33.56 -10.86
CA PHE A 14 -8.52 -32.44 -10.00
C PHE A 14 -8.96 -31.19 -10.75
N THR A 15 -10.24 -30.83 -10.64
CA THR A 15 -10.66 -29.45 -10.79
C THR A 15 -10.06 -28.74 -9.57
N ALA A 16 -8.77 -28.43 -9.64
CA ALA A 16 -8.24 -27.30 -8.91
C ALA A 16 -8.98 -26.10 -9.51
N CYS A 17 -10.18 -25.84 -8.98
CA CYS A 17 -10.64 -24.47 -8.87
C CYS A 17 -9.56 -23.81 -8.01
N GLY A 18 -8.51 -23.30 -8.64
CA GLY A 18 -7.76 -22.22 -8.02
C GLY A 18 -8.83 -21.18 -7.77
N GLU A 19 -9.17 -20.97 -6.50
CA GLU A 19 -9.98 -19.82 -6.15
C GLU A 19 -9.29 -18.62 -6.80
N ASP A 20 -10.03 -17.77 -7.51
CA ASP A 20 -9.54 -16.47 -7.98
C ASP A 20 -9.14 -15.66 -6.73
N CYS A 21 -7.97 -15.96 -6.19
CA CYS A 21 -7.52 -15.46 -4.91
C CYS A 21 -6.53 -14.33 -5.18
N TYR A 22 -6.83 -13.16 -4.61
CA TYR A 22 -6.09 -11.94 -4.81
C TYR A 22 -5.57 -11.38 -3.48
N ASN A 23 -4.27 -11.10 -3.42
CA ASN A 23 -3.61 -10.44 -2.31
C ASN A 23 -3.49 -8.95 -2.59
N ALA A 24 -4.32 -8.14 -1.92
CA ALA A 24 -4.20 -6.70 -1.99
C ALA A 24 -2.87 -6.22 -1.35
N PRO A 25 -2.25 -5.15 -1.87
CA PRO A 25 -1.08 -4.55 -1.24
C PRO A 25 -1.35 -4.15 0.21
N GLN A 26 -0.31 -4.19 1.03
CA GLN A 26 -0.39 -3.65 2.39
C GLN A 26 -0.73 -2.15 2.35
N PRO A 27 -1.63 -1.66 3.22
CA PRO A 27 -1.96 -0.25 3.28
C PRO A 27 -0.75 0.56 3.74
N ILE A 28 -0.62 1.78 3.22
CA ILE A 28 0.41 2.73 3.67
C ILE A 28 -0.25 3.72 4.62
N ALA A 29 0.27 3.84 5.83
CA ALA A 29 -0.18 4.81 6.83
C ALA A 29 0.89 5.89 7.07
N PHE A 30 0.46 7.15 7.15
CA PHE A 30 1.28 8.30 7.47
C PHE A 30 0.84 8.95 8.79
N LYS A 31 1.81 9.23 9.65
CA LYS A 31 1.63 10.03 10.87
C LYS A 31 2.38 11.35 10.72
N PHE A 32 1.67 12.47 10.81
CA PHE A 32 2.26 13.80 10.61
C PHE A 32 2.55 14.47 11.95
N VAL A 33 3.80 14.83 12.17
CA VAL A 33 4.25 15.47 13.43
C VAL A 33 5.13 16.68 13.17
N ASP A 34 5.23 17.58 14.15
CA ASP A 34 6.27 18.62 14.17
C ASP A 34 7.60 18.10 14.77
N SER A 35 8.57 19.01 14.90
CA SER A 35 9.88 18.74 15.52
C SER A 35 9.82 18.40 17.01
N ASN A 36 8.68 18.63 17.68
CA ASN A 36 8.44 18.28 19.08
C ASN A 36 7.59 16.99 19.24
N ASP A 37 7.38 16.25 18.14
CA ASP A 37 6.54 15.04 18.08
C ASP A 37 5.04 15.28 18.34
N VAL A 38 4.56 16.51 18.14
CA VAL A 38 3.13 16.84 18.26
C VAL A 38 2.41 16.44 16.97
N ASN A 39 1.36 15.61 17.08
CA ASN A 39 0.54 15.22 15.93
C ASN A 39 -0.19 16.43 15.34
N LEU A 40 0.15 16.77 14.10
CA LEU A 40 -0.34 17.95 13.39
C LEU A 40 -1.81 17.85 12.98
N ILE A 41 -2.33 16.63 12.82
CA ILE A 41 -3.75 16.39 12.54
C ILE A 41 -4.56 16.55 13.83
N THR A 42 -4.08 15.97 14.94
CA THR A 42 -4.76 16.05 16.24
C THR A 42 -4.83 17.48 16.76
N ASN A 43 -3.75 18.26 16.61
CA ASN A 43 -3.69 19.63 17.13
C ASN A 43 -4.39 20.67 16.22
N GLY A 44 -4.94 20.24 15.08
CA GLY A 44 -5.65 21.11 14.13
C GLY A 44 -4.78 22.01 13.26
N THR A 45 -3.47 21.76 13.18
CA THR A 45 -2.56 22.53 12.31
C THR A 45 -2.65 22.03 10.86
N LEU A 46 -2.71 20.70 10.67
CA LEU A 46 -2.85 20.05 9.37
C LEU A 46 -4.33 19.73 9.12
N THR A 47 -5.01 20.62 8.40
CA THR A 47 -6.48 20.57 8.20
C THR A 47 -6.90 20.40 6.75
N ASN A 48 -6.05 20.80 5.80
CA ASN A 48 -6.31 20.65 4.38
C ASN A 48 -5.13 19.92 3.75
N TYR A 49 -5.40 18.72 3.25
CA TYR A 49 -4.40 17.87 2.61
C TYR A 49 -5.03 16.98 1.54
N SER A 50 -4.21 16.57 0.57
CA SER A 50 -4.58 15.61 -0.46
C SER A 50 -3.36 14.85 -0.96
N VAL A 51 -3.58 13.64 -1.48
CA VAL A 51 -2.58 12.88 -2.21
C VAL A 51 -3.04 12.70 -3.63
N LYS A 52 -2.16 12.96 -4.60
CA LYS A 52 -2.44 12.79 -6.03
C LYS A 52 -1.40 11.90 -6.67
N GLU A 53 -1.83 10.89 -7.40
CA GLU A 53 -0.97 10.19 -8.35
C GLU A 53 -0.63 11.13 -9.52
N GLU A 54 0.58 11.03 -10.07
CA GLU A 54 1.10 11.89 -11.15
C GLU A 54 0.12 12.08 -12.33
N ASN A 55 -0.70 11.06 -12.62
CA ASN A 55 -1.72 11.07 -13.69
C ASN A 55 -3.12 11.54 -13.22
N GLN A 56 -3.17 12.50 -12.30
CA GLN A 56 -4.32 13.26 -11.79
C GLN A 56 -5.33 12.58 -10.85
N THR A 57 -5.30 11.26 -10.68
CA THR A 57 -6.22 10.61 -9.74
C THR A 57 -5.89 11.00 -8.30
N THR A 58 -6.83 11.69 -7.64
CA THR A 58 -6.78 11.90 -6.19
C THR A 58 -6.93 10.56 -5.50
N ILE A 59 -5.99 10.25 -4.61
CA ILE A 59 -6.02 9.05 -3.79
C ILE A 59 -6.97 9.29 -2.62
N GLN A 60 -7.82 8.30 -2.34
CA GLN A 60 -8.70 8.33 -1.18
C GLN A 60 -7.87 8.18 0.10
N LEU A 61 -8.19 8.99 1.10
CA LEU A 61 -7.49 9.01 2.38
C LEU A 61 -8.47 8.67 3.50
N THR A 62 -8.10 7.71 4.34
CA THR A 62 -8.86 7.34 5.53
C THR A 62 -8.11 7.78 6.77
N LYS A 63 -8.78 8.53 7.65
CA LYS A 63 -8.21 8.92 8.95
C LYS A 63 -8.47 7.82 9.98
N THR A 64 -7.43 7.38 10.70
CA THR A 64 -7.56 6.40 11.79
C THR A 64 -7.93 7.07 13.11
N ASN A 65 -8.31 6.26 14.11
CA ASN A 65 -8.57 6.74 15.48
C ASN A 65 -7.32 7.35 16.15
N ASP A 66 -6.12 6.96 15.71
CA ASP A 66 -4.84 7.49 16.19
C ASP A 66 -4.37 8.71 15.37
N ASP A 67 -5.29 9.32 14.63
CA ASP A 67 -5.05 10.49 13.78
C ASP A 67 -3.91 10.27 12.75
N MET A 68 -3.80 9.05 12.21
CA MET A 68 -2.96 8.73 11.04
C MET A 68 -3.78 8.77 9.75
N LEU A 69 -3.12 8.92 8.61
CA LEU A 69 -3.75 8.87 7.28
C LEU A 69 -3.34 7.60 6.54
N ILE A 70 -4.32 6.76 6.21
CA ILE A 70 -4.16 5.60 5.33
C ILE A 70 -4.38 6.04 3.90
N LEU A 71 -3.47 5.66 3.01
CA LEU A 71 -3.58 5.82 1.57
C LEU A 71 -4.25 4.56 1.02
N GLU A 72 -5.46 4.70 0.49
CA GLU A 72 -6.25 3.58 0.01
C GLU A 72 -5.84 3.16 -1.41
N ASN A 73 -5.82 1.85 -1.67
CA ASN A 73 -5.59 1.26 -3.00
C ASN A 73 -4.29 1.68 -3.70
N VAL A 74 -3.24 2.02 -2.93
CA VAL A 74 -1.91 2.29 -3.47
C VAL A 74 -1.09 1.00 -3.58
N GLY A 75 -0.19 0.96 -4.57
CA GLY A 75 0.75 -0.16 -4.75
C GLY A 75 0.22 -1.37 -5.49
N ALA A 76 -1.03 -1.36 -5.98
CA ALA A 76 -1.64 -2.44 -6.78
C ALA A 76 -1.26 -2.34 -8.27
N TYR A 77 0.04 -2.35 -8.56
CA TYR A 77 0.60 -2.28 -9.91
C TYR A 77 2.05 -2.79 -9.91
N ASP A 78 2.56 -3.13 -11.10
CA ASP A 78 3.98 -3.42 -11.28
C ASP A 78 4.72 -2.18 -11.78
N GLY A 79 5.86 -1.86 -11.15
CA GLY A 79 6.71 -0.72 -11.48
C GLY A 79 6.76 0.35 -10.41
N THR A 80 7.00 1.60 -10.83
CA THR A 80 7.13 2.75 -9.93
C THR A 80 6.14 3.83 -10.32
N LYS A 81 5.42 4.39 -9.35
CA LYS A 81 4.58 5.58 -9.55
C LYS A 81 4.96 6.69 -8.59
N ASN A 82 4.81 7.93 -9.07
CA ASN A 82 5.02 9.13 -8.29
C ASN A 82 3.70 9.66 -7.75
N TYR A 83 3.78 10.19 -6.53
CA TYR A 83 2.67 10.77 -5.80
C TYR A 83 3.08 12.13 -5.24
N ASN A 84 2.11 13.03 -5.19
CA ASN A 84 2.25 14.35 -4.61
C ASN A 84 1.36 14.44 -3.37
N PHE A 85 1.96 14.66 -2.21
CA PHE A 85 1.24 15.10 -1.02
C PHE A 85 1.20 16.63 -1.03
N ILE A 86 -0.01 17.19 -0.96
CA ILE A 86 -0.26 18.62 -0.96
C ILE A 86 -0.99 18.95 0.33
N SER A 87 -0.54 19.96 1.07
CA SER A 87 -1.23 20.42 2.27
C SER A 87 -1.15 21.92 2.50
N ASN A 88 -1.88 22.41 3.52
CA ASN A 88 -1.80 23.79 3.98
C ASN A 88 -0.50 24.15 4.71
N ILE A 89 0.39 23.18 4.98
CA ILE A 89 1.66 23.41 5.70
C ILE A 89 2.84 23.23 4.76
N LYS A 90 3.01 22.01 4.23
CA LYS A 90 4.12 21.63 3.33
C LYS A 90 3.65 20.63 2.30
N ASN A 91 4.31 20.68 1.14
CA ASN A 91 4.13 19.73 0.06
C ASN A 91 5.38 18.87 -0.06
N PHE A 92 5.20 17.61 -0.43
CA PHE A 92 6.30 16.72 -0.76
C PHE A 92 5.84 15.70 -1.78
N THR A 93 6.80 15.04 -2.42
CA THR A 93 6.54 13.94 -3.32
C THR A 93 7.03 12.64 -2.71
N PHE A 94 6.44 11.54 -3.13
CA PHE A 94 6.93 10.22 -2.78
C PHE A 94 6.68 9.25 -3.92
N THR A 95 7.51 8.24 -4.03
CA THR A 95 7.41 7.19 -5.04
C THR A 95 7.11 5.87 -4.35
N ILE A 96 6.16 5.12 -4.88
CA ILE A 96 5.94 3.74 -4.47
C ILE A 96 6.45 2.86 -5.60
N GLN A 97 7.36 1.95 -5.28
CA GLN A 97 7.79 0.88 -6.15
C GLN A 97 7.12 -0.41 -5.69
N SER A 98 6.38 -1.05 -6.61
CA SER A 98 5.66 -2.29 -6.37
C SER A 98 6.00 -3.32 -7.45
N SER A 99 5.74 -4.59 -7.17
CA SER A 99 5.87 -5.67 -8.15
C SER A 99 4.80 -6.71 -7.93
N GLU A 100 4.52 -7.49 -8.97
CA GLU A 100 3.70 -8.70 -8.84
C GLU A 100 4.30 -9.63 -7.77
N PHE A 101 3.43 -10.23 -6.96
CA PHE A 101 3.78 -11.24 -5.98
C PHE A 101 2.97 -12.51 -6.26
N LYS A 102 3.66 -13.62 -6.55
CA LYS A 102 3.06 -14.92 -6.88
C LYS A 102 3.39 -15.94 -5.80
N GLY A 103 2.74 -15.77 -4.64
CA GLY A 103 2.95 -16.59 -3.44
C GLY A 103 1.81 -17.58 -3.16
N GLY A 104 1.09 -18.02 -4.19
CA GLY A 104 -0.10 -18.89 -4.08
C GLY A 104 -1.40 -18.22 -4.52
N CYS A 105 -1.43 -16.89 -4.49
CA CYS A 105 -2.49 -16.03 -5.00
C CYS A 105 -1.85 -14.88 -5.78
N ASP A 106 -2.53 -14.36 -6.80
CA ASP A 106 -2.05 -13.19 -7.54
C ASP A 106 -2.15 -11.95 -6.64
N GLY A 107 -1.24 -11.00 -6.80
CA GLY A 107 -1.26 -9.80 -5.98
C GLY A 107 -0.06 -8.92 -6.25
N TYR A 108 0.03 -7.84 -5.47
CA TYR A 108 1.14 -6.91 -5.55
C TYR A 108 1.71 -6.67 -4.16
N GLN A 109 3.04 -6.56 -4.12
CA GLN A 109 3.76 -6.16 -2.92
C GLN A 109 4.42 -4.82 -3.16
N ILE A 110 4.46 -4.00 -2.11
CA ILE A 110 5.21 -2.75 -2.12
C ILE A 110 6.65 -3.07 -1.73
N ASN A 111 7.58 -2.80 -2.63
CA ASN A 111 9.00 -3.10 -2.45
C ASN A 111 9.76 -1.94 -1.80
N LYS A 112 9.39 -0.69 -2.13
CA LYS A 112 10.10 0.49 -1.67
C LYS A 112 9.21 1.73 -1.68
N LEU A 113 9.30 2.54 -0.63
CA LEU A 113 8.85 3.93 -0.62
C LEU A 113 10.05 4.86 -0.59
N THR A 114 10.03 5.90 -1.41
CA THR A 114 11.05 6.96 -1.39
C THR A 114 10.36 8.30 -1.27
N PHE A 115 10.79 9.13 -0.33
CA PHE A 115 10.22 10.45 -0.08
C PHE A 115 11.17 11.53 -0.60
N THR A 116 10.64 12.61 -1.15
CA THR A 116 11.41 13.77 -1.63
C THR A 116 10.65 15.05 -1.27
N GLY A 117 11.29 15.91 -0.48
CA GLY A 117 10.69 17.17 -0.07
C GLY A 117 11.69 18.02 0.71
N VAL A 118 11.41 19.31 0.85
CA VAL A 118 12.25 20.25 1.61
C VAL A 118 11.66 20.45 3.00
N GLY A 119 12.49 20.35 4.03
CA GLY A 119 12.07 20.53 5.43
C GLY A 119 11.10 19.44 5.88
N ILE A 120 11.31 18.21 5.40
CA ILE A 120 10.66 17.01 5.90
C ILE A 120 11.72 15.97 6.25
N ASP A 121 11.50 15.25 7.33
CA ASP A 121 12.18 13.99 7.61
C ASP A 121 11.15 12.86 7.67
N VAL A 122 11.57 11.64 7.35
CA VAL A 122 10.70 10.46 7.38
C VAL A 122 11.35 9.33 8.17
N LYS A 123 10.58 8.73 9.07
CA LYS A 123 10.97 7.50 9.78
C LYS A 123 9.96 6.40 9.52
N ASP A 124 10.44 5.20 9.24
CA ASP A 124 9.63 3.98 9.19
C ASP A 124 9.51 3.42 10.62
N GLU A 125 8.28 3.35 11.14
CA GLU A 125 7.98 2.95 12.51
C GLU A 125 6.82 1.94 12.53
N ASN A 126 7.10 0.68 12.88
CA ASN A 126 6.09 -0.33 13.22
C ASN A 126 4.84 -0.38 12.31
N GLY A 127 5.03 -0.25 10.99
CA GLY A 127 3.94 -0.35 10.01
C GLY A 127 3.33 0.99 9.56
N TYR A 128 3.90 2.13 9.94
CA TYR A 128 3.56 3.44 9.38
C TYR A 128 4.82 4.30 9.13
N TYR A 129 4.67 5.33 8.31
CA TYR A 129 5.72 6.33 8.10
C TYR A 129 5.42 7.59 8.90
N LYS A 130 6.32 7.95 9.81
CA LYS A 130 6.29 9.20 10.55
C LYS A 130 6.89 10.31 9.70
N ILE A 131 6.05 11.23 9.24
CA ILE A 131 6.43 12.41 8.46
C ILE A 131 6.61 13.58 9.43
N ILE A 132 7.85 14.04 9.59
CA ILE A 132 8.24 15.10 10.52
C ILE A 132 8.42 16.38 9.72
N PHE A 133 7.61 17.41 10.00
CA PHE A 133 7.77 18.72 9.39
C PHE A 133 8.77 19.56 10.21
N GLN A 134 9.86 19.96 9.55
CA GLN A 134 10.92 20.80 10.11
C GLN A 134 10.58 22.30 10.06
#